data_AF-A0A4Q6CIT4-F1
#
_entry.id   AF-A0A4Q6CIT4-F1
#
_cell.length_a   1.000
_cell.length_b   1.000
_cell.length_c   1.000
_cell.angle_alpha   90.00
_cell.angle_beta   90.00
_cell.angle_gamma   90.00
#
_symmetry.space_group_name_H-M   'P 1'
#
loop_
_entity.id
_entity.type
_entity.pdbx_description
1 polymer ?
#
loop_
_entity_poly.entity_id
_entity_poly.type
_entity_poly.pdbx_seq_one_letter_code
_entity_poly.pdbx_strand_id
1 'polypeptide(L)'
;MRRYFGFLLILELLVIGIVTTIFKFIPDRMTAGAIAGTIFVLLGVYIVRGGWKEREKRTASYYAGCLHLFLSSLPLMITRLLNQSAGFEQVNVLGLPGPIFHRVSTTIYMILLIATIWDFVRASKAQNLKDATWPRDVG
;
A
#
# COMPACT_ATOMS: atom_id res chain seq x y z
N MET A 1 13.70 -0.91 11.56
CA MET A 1 13.90 -1.75 10.35
C MET A 1 13.05 -3.02 10.37
N ARG A 2 13.48 -4.20 10.88
CA ARG A 2 12.66 -5.44 10.76
C ARG A 2 11.24 -5.30 11.33
N ARG A 3 11.10 -4.71 12.52
CA ARG A 3 9.79 -4.48 13.16
C ARG A 3 8.90 -3.54 12.35
N TYR A 4 9.48 -2.52 11.70
CA TYR A 4 8.74 -1.56 10.87
C TYR A 4 8.17 -2.25 9.62
N PHE A 5 8.99 -2.94 8.84
CA PHE A 5 8.50 -3.67 7.66
C PHE A 5 7.55 -4.81 8.03
N GLY A 6 7.78 -5.49 9.16
CA GLY A 6 6.83 -6.50 9.66
C GLY A 6 5.47 -5.90 9.99
N PHE A 7 5.46 -4.71 10.62
CA PHE A 7 4.22 -3.97 10.86
C PHE A 7 3.55 -3.52 9.55
N LEU A 8 4.31 -3.04 8.57
CA LEU A 8 3.76 -2.67 7.25
C LEU A 8 3.10 -3.86 6.55
N LEU A 9 3.71 -5.05 6.57
CA LEU A 9 3.12 -6.25 5.97
C LEU A 9 1.79 -6.63 6.63
N ILE A 10 1.73 -6.59 7.96
CA ILE A 10 0.50 -6.85 8.70
C ILE A 10 -0.57 -5.82 8.31
N LEU A 11 -0.19 -4.54 8.23
CA LEU A 11 -1.09 -3.46 7.87
C LEU A 11 -1.63 -3.62 6.44
N GLU A 12 -0.77 -3.93 5.47
CA GLU A 12 -1.14 -4.21 4.07
C GLU A 12 -2.14 -5.38 3.99
N LEU A 13 -1.85 -6.51 4.63
CA LEU A 13 -2.75 -7.67 4.63
C LEU A 13 -4.08 -7.36 5.31
N LEU A 14 -4.05 -6.59 6.41
CA LEU A 14 -5.24 -6.15 7.11
C LEU A 14 -6.11 -5.24 6.23
N VAL A 15 -5.51 -4.32 5.47
CA VAL A 15 -6.23 -3.44 4.54
C VAL A 15 -6.96 -4.25 3.46
N ILE A 16 -6.34 -5.30 2.90
CA ILE A 16 -7.03 -6.21 1.96
C ILE A 16 -8.27 -6.80 2.62
N GLY A 17 -8.12 -7.39 3.81
CA GLY A 17 -9.22 -8.01 4.55
C GLY A 17 -10.36 -7.03 4.85
N ILE A 18 -10.02 -5.81 5.29
CA ILE A 18 -11.00 -4.74 5.58
C ILE A 18 -11.73 -4.34 4.29
N VAL A 19 -11.02 -4.09 3.20
CA VAL A 19 -11.64 -3.63 1.94
C VAL A 19 -12.53 -4.73 1.34
N THR A 20 -12.09 -5.99 1.35
CA THR A 20 -12.92 -7.12 0.93
C THR A 20 -14.20 -7.22 1.76
N THR A 21 -14.10 -7.01 3.07
CA THR A 21 -15.26 -6.97 3.98
C THR A 21 -16.21 -5.82 3.62
N ILE A 22 -15.68 -4.62 3.38
CA ILE A 22 -16.47 -3.44 2.97
C ILE A 22 -17.30 -3.74 1.72
N PHE A 23 -16.69 -4.29 0.68
CA PHE A 23 -17.40 -4.62 -0.58
C PHE A 23 -18.41 -5.76 -0.45
N LYS A 24 -18.31 -6.57 0.62
CA LYS A 24 -19.27 -7.63 0.94
C LYS A 24 -20.49 -7.09 1.69
N PHE A 25 -20.31 -6.14 2.60
CA PHE A 25 -21.38 -5.67 3.49
C PHE A 25 -22.04 -4.35 3.06
N ILE A 26 -21.34 -3.51 2.27
CA ILE A 26 -21.91 -2.26 1.75
C ILE A 26 -22.44 -2.52 0.33
N PRO A 27 -23.77 -2.49 0.11
CA PRO A 27 -24.36 -2.78 -1.19
C PRO A 27 -24.09 -1.65 -2.20
N ASP A 28 -24.06 -0.40 -1.72
CA ASP A 28 -23.75 0.74 -2.56
C ASP A 28 -22.26 0.75 -2.97
N ARG A 29 -22.02 0.46 -4.24
CA ARG A 29 -20.67 0.39 -4.82
C ARG A 29 -19.95 1.74 -4.81
N MET A 30 -20.69 2.85 -4.81
CA MET A 30 -20.08 4.18 -4.68
C MET A 30 -19.45 4.37 -3.31
N THR A 31 -20.26 4.25 -2.27
CA THR A 31 -19.83 4.41 -0.87
C THR A 31 -18.74 3.42 -0.52
N ALA A 32 -18.90 2.14 -0.89
CA ALA A 32 -17.87 1.11 -0.70
C ALA A 32 -16.53 1.50 -1.36
N GLY A 33 -16.58 1.95 -2.61
CA GLY A 33 -15.39 2.37 -3.36
C GLY A 33 -14.72 3.62 -2.78
N ALA A 34 -15.50 4.61 -2.32
CA ALA A 34 -14.98 5.82 -1.70
C ALA A 34 -14.28 5.53 -0.36
N ILE A 35 -14.88 4.68 0.49
CA ILE A 35 -14.29 4.25 1.77
C ILE A 35 -13.01 3.44 1.50
N ALA A 36 -13.07 2.46 0.59
CA ALA A 36 -11.90 1.65 0.24
C ALA A 36 -10.75 2.51 -0.32
N GLY A 37 -11.06 3.44 -1.23
CA GLY A 37 -10.09 4.39 -1.78
C GLY A 37 -9.43 5.23 -0.69
N THR A 38 -10.22 5.71 0.29
CA THR A 38 -9.70 6.47 1.43
C THR A 38 -8.71 5.64 2.25
N ILE A 39 -9.04 4.38 2.55
CA ILE A 39 -8.15 3.47 3.28
C ILE A 39 -6.83 3.25 2.52
N PHE A 40 -6.88 3.02 1.21
CA PHE A 40 -5.67 2.83 0.39
C PHE A 40 -4.81 4.10 0.28
N VAL A 41 -5.43 5.28 0.22
CA VAL A 41 -4.71 6.56 0.26
C VAL A 41 -4.04 6.75 1.61
N LEU A 42 -4.73 6.50 2.72
CA LEU A 42 -4.14 6.59 4.07
C LEU A 42 -2.98 5.62 4.25
N LEU A 43 -3.09 4.39 3.74
CA LEU A 43 -2.01 3.42 3.72
C LEU A 43 -0.79 3.96 2.94
N GLY A 44 -1.01 4.47 1.72
CA GLY A 44 0.05 5.06 0.91
C GLY A 44 0.73 6.24 1.58
N VAL A 45 -0.05 7.15 2.18
CA VAL A 45 0.47 8.29 2.95
C VAL A 45 1.30 7.81 4.14
N TYR A 46 0.82 6.80 4.87
CA TYR A 46 1.54 6.23 6.01
C TYR A 46 2.91 5.66 5.59
N ILE A 47 2.95 4.85 4.54
CA ILE A 47 4.18 4.24 4.02
C ILE A 47 5.18 5.30 3.55
N VAL A 48 4.72 6.26 2.74
CA VAL A 48 5.58 7.32 2.19
C VAL A 48 6.09 8.24 3.31
N ARG A 49 5.24 8.63 4.26
CA ARG A 49 5.63 9.45 5.41
C ARG A 49 6.61 8.72 6.34
N GLY A 50 6.37 7.43 6.60
CA GLY A 50 7.25 6.58 7.38
C GLY A 50 8.63 6.48 6.75
N GLY A 51 8.71 6.16 5.46
CA GLY A 51 9.97 6.09 4.72
C GLY A 51 10.71 7.44 4.65
N TRP A 52 9.98 8.56 4.61
CA TRP A 52 10.61 9.88 4.69
C TRP A 52 11.21 10.17 6.07
N LYS A 53 10.47 9.87 7.15
CA LYS A 53 10.86 10.18 8.54
C LYS A 53 12.02 9.29 9.02
N GLU A 54 12.02 8.01 8.66
CA GLU A 54 13.05 7.06 9.07
C GLU A 54 14.34 7.13 8.21
N ARG A 55 14.44 8.11 7.30
CA ARG A 55 15.51 8.25 6.28
C ARG A 55 15.63 7.04 5.33
N GLU A 56 14.57 6.26 5.22
CA GLU A 56 14.49 5.05 4.41
C GLU A 56 14.04 5.32 2.97
N LYS A 57 14.38 6.50 2.41
CA LYS A 57 13.96 6.93 1.06
C LYS A 57 14.52 6.07 -0.09
N ARG A 58 15.34 5.06 0.22
CA ARG A 58 16.03 4.18 -0.73
C ARG A 58 15.56 2.72 -0.63
N THR A 59 14.46 2.46 0.07
CA THR A 59 13.89 1.12 0.19
C THR A 59 12.92 0.86 -0.95
N ALA A 60 12.75 -0.42 -1.33
CA ALA A 60 11.84 -0.78 -2.40
C ALA A 60 10.39 -0.40 -2.03
N SER A 61 10.03 -0.61 -0.77
CA SER A 61 8.72 -0.30 -0.19
C SER A 61 8.39 1.19 -0.28
N TYR A 62 9.39 2.07 -0.10
CA TYR A 62 9.18 3.51 -0.23
C TYR A 62 8.81 3.91 -1.67
N TYR A 63 9.58 3.43 -2.66
CA TYR A 63 9.30 3.73 -4.06
C TYR A 63 7.97 3.12 -4.53
N ALA A 64 7.69 1.88 -4.14
CA ALA A 64 6.41 1.24 -4.44
C ALA A 64 5.25 1.95 -3.71
N GLY A 65 5.47 2.47 -2.50
CA GLY A 65 4.50 3.27 -1.76
C GLY A 65 4.18 4.59 -2.46
N CYS A 66 5.19 5.26 -3.03
CA CYS A 66 4.97 6.43 -3.87
C CYS A 66 4.16 6.09 -5.13
N LEU A 67 4.48 4.97 -5.80
CA LEU A 67 3.74 4.49 -6.97
C LEU A 67 2.26 4.21 -6.62
N HIS A 68 2.03 3.46 -5.54
CA HIS A 68 0.71 3.15 -5.01
C HIS A 68 -0.08 4.40 -4.64
N LEU A 69 0.54 5.37 -3.97
CA LEU A 69 -0.13 6.59 -3.55
C LEU A 69 -0.48 7.49 -4.74
N PHE A 70 0.52 7.85 -5.54
CA PHE A 70 0.39 8.93 -6.53
C PHE A 70 -0.09 8.45 -7.90
N LEU A 71 0.23 7.22 -8.33
CA LEU A 71 -0.17 6.71 -9.64
C LEU A 71 -1.39 5.80 -9.59
N SER A 72 -1.86 5.41 -8.41
CA SER A 72 -2.99 4.48 -8.27
C SER A 72 -4.07 5.03 -7.34
N SER A 73 -3.80 5.10 -6.04
CA SER A 73 -4.81 5.36 -5.01
C SER A 73 -5.41 6.76 -5.11
N LEU A 74 -4.57 7.80 -5.25
CA LEU A 74 -5.05 9.17 -5.37
C LEU A 74 -5.84 9.40 -6.67
N PRO A 75 -5.33 9.06 -7.87
CA PRO A 75 -6.10 9.23 -9.11
C PRO A 75 -7.45 8.51 -9.05
N LEU A 76 -7.47 7.25 -8.61
CA LEU A 76 -8.69 6.47 -8.54
C LEU A 76 -9.72 7.07 -7.55
N MET A 77 -9.26 7.48 -6.37
CA MET A 77 -10.13 8.09 -5.36
C MET A 77 -10.68 9.44 -5.83
N ILE A 78 -9.82 10.32 -6.34
CA ILE A 78 -10.22 11.65 -6.84
C ILE A 78 -11.24 11.48 -7.96
N THR A 79 -10.94 10.65 -8.95
CA THR A 79 -11.85 10.41 -10.07
C THR A 79 -13.19 9.82 -9.59
N ARG A 80 -13.18 8.93 -8.60
CA ARG A 80 -14.42 8.37 -8.04
C ARG A 80 -15.26 9.43 -7.32
N LEU A 81 -14.63 10.31 -6.56
CA LEU A 81 -15.30 11.40 -5.84
C LEU A 81 -15.83 12.50 -6.77
N LEU A 82 -15.18 12.73 -7.91
CA LEU A 82 -15.66 13.70 -8.91
C LEU A 82 -16.82 13.17 -9.78
N ASN A 83 -16.98 11.85 -9.86
CA ASN A 83 -17.96 11.20 -10.74
C ASN A 83 -18.98 10.39 -9.93
N GLN A 84 -19.66 11.04 -8.98
CA GLN A 84 -20.54 10.35 -8.02
C GLN A 84 -21.81 9.75 -8.66
N SER A 85 -22.29 10.33 -9.73
CA SER A 85 -23.49 9.84 -10.43
C SER A 85 -23.21 8.72 -11.44
N ALA A 86 -21.93 8.54 -11.83
CA ALA A 86 -21.55 7.61 -12.88
C ALA A 86 -21.25 6.21 -12.33
N GLY A 87 -21.68 5.20 -13.10
CA GLY A 87 -21.27 3.81 -12.87
C GLY A 87 -19.76 3.67 -13.06
N PHE A 88 -19.12 2.75 -12.33
CA PHE A 88 -17.66 2.60 -12.37
C PHE A 88 -17.10 2.30 -13.78
N GLU A 89 -17.88 1.64 -14.62
CA GLU A 89 -17.52 1.31 -16.01
C GLU A 89 -17.54 2.52 -16.95
N GLN A 90 -18.27 3.58 -16.59
CA GLN A 90 -18.44 4.78 -17.40
C GLN A 90 -17.36 5.83 -17.12
N VAL A 91 -16.57 5.62 -16.06
CA VAL A 91 -15.57 6.59 -15.60
C VAL A 91 -14.20 6.23 -16.17
N ASN A 92 -13.47 7.25 -16.64
CA ASN A 92 -12.09 7.11 -17.09
C ASN A 92 -11.14 7.73 -16.06
N VAL A 93 -10.11 6.98 -15.66
CA VAL A 93 -9.04 7.42 -14.76
C VAL A 93 -7.75 7.49 -15.57
N LEU A 94 -7.19 8.69 -15.72
CA LEU A 94 -5.97 8.93 -16.52
C LEU A 94 -6.05 8.33 -17.95
N GLY A 95 -7.23 8.43 -18.58
CA GLY A 95 -7.47 7.91 -19.94
C GLY A 95 -7.79 6.42 -20.02
N LEU A 96 -7.80 5.68 -18.90
CA LEU A 96 -8.17 4.26 -18.87
C LEU A 96 -9.57 4.07 -18.27
N PRO A 97 -10.37 3.11 -18.80
CA PRO A 97 -11.63 2.71 -18.17
C PRO A 97 -11.43 2.28 -16.71
N GLY A 98 -12.34 2.68 -15.83
CA GLY A 98 -12.28 2.41 -14.39
C GLY A 98 -11.90 0.96 -14.03
N PRO A 99 -12.57 -0.07 -14.58
CA PRO A 99 -12.22 -1.47 -14.33
C PRO A 99 -10.81 -1.87 -14.76
N ILE A 100 -10.28 -1.26 -15.83
CA ILE A 100 -8.90 -1.48 -16.27
C ILE A 100 -7.94 -0.80 -15.30
N PHE A 101 -8.19 0.47 -14.96
CA PHE A 101 -7.37 1.20 -14.01
C PHE A 101 -7.34 0.55 -12.62
N HIS A 102 -8.46 0.00 -12.16
CA HIS A 102 -8.50 -0.75 -10.90
C HIS A 102 -7.61 -2.00 -10.95
N ARG A 103 -7.59 -2.73 -12.07
CA ARG A 103 -6.68 -3.88 -12.24
C ARG A 103 -5.21 -3.44 -12.19
N VAL A 104 -4.86 -2.35 -12.87
CA VAL A 104 -3.51 -1.75 -12.80
C VAL A 104 -3.17 -1.35 -11.36
N SER A 105 -4.13 -0.74 -10.65
CA SER A 105 -4.01 -0.37 -9.24
C SER A 105 -3.76 -1.58 -8.34
N THR A 106 -4.49 -2.69 -8.55
CA THR A 106 -4.23 -3.95 -7.85
C THR A 106 -2.83 -4.47 -8.13
N THR A 107 -2.34 -4.41 -9.38
CA THR A 107 -0.97 -4.82 -9.71
C THR A 107 0.07 -3.97 -9.00
N ILE A 108 -0.11 -2.65 -8.97
CA ILE A 108 0.76 -1.72 -8.23
C ILE A 108 0.77 -2.06 -6.73
N TYR A 109 -0.39 -2.38 -6.17
CA TYR A 109 -0.49 -2.81 -4.78
C TYR A 109 0.24 -4.13 -4.51
N MET A 110 0.19 -5.10 -5.43
CA MET A 110 0.96 -6.33 -5.31
C MET A 110 2.47 -6.08 -5.39
N ILE A 111 2.90 -5.15 -6.24
CA ILE A 111 4.31 -4.71 -6.29
C ILE A 111 4.73 -4.11 -4.95
N LEU A 112 3.87 -3.29 -4.33
CA LEU A 112 4.12 -2.75 -2.99
C LEU A 112 4.29 -3.86 -1.96
N LEU A 113 3.38 -4.83 -1.92
CA LEU A 113 3.46 -5.95 -0.98
C LEU A 113 4.76 -6.77 -1.17
N ILE A 114 5.14 -7.06 -2.42
CA ILE A 114 6.40 -7.75 -2.74
C ILE A 114 7.61 -6.91 -2.29
N ALA A 115 7.58 -5.60 -2.51
CA ALA A 115 8.64 -4.69 -2.08
C ALA A 115 8.78 -4.66 -0.55
N THR A 116 7.66 -4.66 0.18
CA THR A 116 7.64 -4.73 1.64
C THR A 116 8.18 -6.06 2.15
N ILE A 117 7.84 -7.19 1.51
CA ILE A 117 8.43 -8.51 1.83
C ILE A 117 9.93 -8.48 1.62
N TRP A 118 10.39 -7.95 0.49
CA TRP A 118 11.81 -7.87 0.15
C TRP A 118 12.60 -7.07 1.20
N ASP A 119 12.12 -5.88 1.56
CA ASP A 119 12.78 -5.05 2.57
C ASP A 119 12.74 -5.68 3.97
N PHE A 120 11.65 -6.39 4.32
CA PHE A 120 11.57 -7.17 5.56
C PHE A 120 12.64 -8.27 5.62
N VAL A 121 12.79 -9.06 4.55
CA VAL A 121 13.80 -10.12 4.47
C VAL A 121 15.21 -9.54 4.54
N ARG A 122 15.48 -8.47 3.79
CA ARG A 122 16.77 -7.77 3.80
C ARG A 122 17.11 -7.24 5.20
N ALA A 123 16.15 -6.60 5.87
CA ALA A 123 16.33 -6.09 7.23
C ALA A 123 16.56 -7.22 8.25
N SER A 124 15.92 -8.37 8.07
CA SER A 124 16.07 -9.55 8.94
C SER A 124 17.48 -10.15 8.82
N LYS A 125 17.97 -10.33 7.58
CA LYS A 125 19.34 -10.82 7.34
C LYS A 125 20.39 -9.89 7.95
N ALA A 126 20.21 -8.57 7.81
CA ALA A 126 21.13 -7.58 8.36
C ALA A 126 21.16 -7.58 9.90
N GLN A 127 20.05 -7.89 10.58
CA GLN A 127 20.02 -8.04 12.03
C GLN A 127 20.72 -9.32 12.48
N ASN A 128 20.41 -10.46 11.86
CA ASN A 128 21.02 -11.74 12.22
C ASN A 128 22.56 -11.72 12.08
N LEU A 129 23.09 -11.03 11.07
CA LEU A 129 24.53 -10.84 10.90
C LEU A 129 25.17 -10.04 12.04
N LYS A 130 24.50 -8.99 12.52
CA LYS A 130 24.98 -8.20 13.68
C LYS A 130 24.98 -9.02 14.96
N ASP A 131 23.94 -9.84 15.15
CA ASP A 131 23.81 -10.69 16.34
C ASP A 131 24.82 -11.85 16.34
N ALA A 132 25.33 -12.23 15.15
CA ALA A 132 26.36 -13.26 14.99
C ALA A 132 27.79 -12.72 15.15
N THR A 133 28.04 -11.44 14.87
CA THR A 133 29.38 -10.83 14.95
C THR A 133 29.65 -10.08 16.26
N TRP A 134 28.65 -9.89 17.12
CA TRP A 134 28.84 -9.30 18.44
C TRP A 134 29.31 -10.37 19.45
N PRO A 135 30.48 -10.22 20.10
CA PRO A 135 30.93 -11.16 21.12
C PRO A 135 29.92 -11.17 22.27
N ARG A 136 29.45 -12.36 22.65
CA ARG A 136 28.48 -12.53 23.74
C ARG A 136 29.15 -12.57 25.12
N ASP A 137 30.45 -12.29 25.16
CA ASP A 137 31.37 -12.70 26.21
C ASP A 137 32.05 -11.51 26.91
N VAL A 138 31.47 -10.30 26.82
CA VAL A 138 31.80 -9.17 27.70
C VAL A 138 30.70 -9.00 28.76
N GLY A 139 30.73 -9.88 29.76
CA GLY A 139 29.94 -9.84 30.98
C GLY A 139 30.79 -10.23 32.18
#